data_AF-E1ZY06-F1
#
_entry.id   AF-E1ZY06-F1
#
_cell.length_a   1.000
_cell.length_b   1.000
_cell.length_c   1.000
_cell.angle_alpha   90.00
_cell.angle_beta   90.00
_cell.angle_gamma   90.00
#
_symmetry.space_group_name_H-M   'P 1'
#
loop_
_entity.id
_entity.type
_entity.pdbx_description
1 polymer ?
#
loop_
_entity_poly.entity_id
_entity_poly.type
_entity_poly.pdbx_seq_one_letter_code
_entity_poly.pdbx_strand_id
1 'polypeptide(L)'
;SYIGQTKRHVSIRVKEHRNNIKVHESNFSVISKHKVEFNHDFDWSLPVILHNEKHVRKREIAEMFFIKKFDNTINLQKDTENLNNIY
;
A
#
# COMPACT_ATOMS: atom_id res chain seq x y z
N SER A 1 1.32 -1.60 8.98
CA SER A 1 0.58 -0.61 8.14
C SER A 1 0.73 -0.90 6.66
N TYR A 2 -0.12 -0.34 5.79
CA TYR A 2 0.05 -0.38 4.33
C TYR A 2 0.21 1.04 3.79
N ILE A 3 1.17 1.24 2.88
CA ILE A 3 1.41 2.51 2.22
C ILE A 3 1.19 2.31 0.72
N GLY A 4 0.44 3.20 0.10
CA GLY A 4 0.15 3.11 -1.32
C GLY A 4 -0.06 4.48 -1.94
N GLN A 5 0.22 4.63 -3.22
CA GLN A 5 -0.13 5.83 -3.98
C GLN A 5 -1.38 5.63 -4.84
N THR A 6 -2.01 6.75 -5.20
CA THR A 6 -3.07 6.78 -6.20
C THR A 6 -3.10 8.12 -6.93
N LYS A 7 -3.41 8.09 -8.22
CA LYS A 7 -3.80 9.28 -8.98
C LYS A 7 -5.30 9.56 -8.87
N ARG A 8 -6.11 8.55 -8.52
CA ARG A 8 -7.56 8.65 -8.37
C ARG A 8 -7.91 9.32 -7.04
N HIS A 9 -9.18 9.66 -6.86
CA HIS A 9 -9.67 10.03 -5.54
C HIS A 9 -9.37 8.93 -4.52
N VAL A 10 -8.89 9.35 -3.35
CA VAL A 10 -8.50 8.46 -2.25
C VAL A 10 -9.64 7.52 -1.86
N SER A 11 -10.88 8.02 -1.81
CA SER A 11 -12.08 7.22 -1.53
C SER A 11 -12.31 6.09 -2.53
N ILE A 12 -11.95 6.27 -3.81
CA ILE A 12 -12.04 5.24 -4.84
C ILE A 12 -10.99 4.15 -4.57
N ARG A 13 -9.74 4.56 -4.29
CA ARG A 13 -8.65 3.61 -4.00
C ARG A 13 -8.95 2.73 -2.78
N VAL A 14 -9.52 3.32 -1.72
CA VAL A 14 -9.96 2.60 -0.52
C VAL A 14 -11.05 1.57 -0.88
N LYS A 15 -12.05 1.96 -1.68
CA LYS A 15 -13.10 1.02 -2.14
C LYS A 15 -12.55 -0.12 -2.98
N GLU A 16 -11.57 0.14 -3.85
CA GLU A 16 -10.91 -0.90 -4.65
C GLU A 16 -10.24 -1.94 -3.76
N HIS A 17 -9.48 -1.50 -2.75
CA HIS A 17 -8.86 -2.41 -1.79
C HIS A 17 -9.90 -3.21 -1.00
N ARG A 18 -10.96 -2.56 -0.50
CA ARG A 18 -12.02 -3.24 0.23
C ARG A 18 -12.76 -4.27 -0.62
N ASN A 19 -12.97 -3.99 -1.90
CA ASN A 19 -13.66 -4.89 -2.82
C ASN A 19 -12.77 -6.02 -3.35
N ASN A 20 -11.44 -5.88 -3.30
CA ASN A 20 -10.52 -6.90 -3.77
C ASN A 20 -10.65 -8.23 -3.00
N ILE A 21 -11.18 -8.24 -1.78
CA ILE A 21 -11.48 -9.49 -1.06
C ILE A 21 -12.52 -10.38 -1.77
N LYS A 22 -13.30 -9.82 -2.70
CA LYS A 22 -14.36 -10.53 -3.42
C LYS A 22 -13.87 -11.21 -4.70
N VAL A 23 -12.64 -10.94 -5.15
CA VAL A 23 -12.07 -11.62 -6.32
C VAL A 23 -11.51 -12.99 -5.91
N HIS A 24 -11.09 -13.80 -6.88
CA HIS A 24 -10.41 -15.06 -6.59
C HIS A 24 -9.13 -14.84 -5.77
N GLU A 25 -8.82 -15.74 -4.84
CA GLU A 25 -7.70 -15.62 -3.90
C GLU A 25 -6.33 -15.39 -4.56
N SER A 26 -6.11 -15.98 -5.74
CA SER A 26 -4.89 -15.78 -6.53
C SER A 26 -4.69 -14.33 -6.99
N ASN A 27 -5.74 -13.53 -6.99
CA ASN A 27 -5.76 -12.12 -7.37
C ASN A 27 -5.87 -11.18 -6.17
N PHE A 28 -5.65 -11.69 -4.96
CA PHE A 28 -5.61 -10.86 -3.77
C PHE A 28 -4.43 -9.89 -3.81
N SER A 29 -4.76 -8.63 -3.53
CA SER A 29 -3.79 -7.62 -3.14
C SER A 29 -3.18 -8.01 -1.79
N VAL A 30 -2.03 -7.42 -1.51
CA VAL A 30 -1.31 -7.57 -0.23
C VAL A 30 -2.22 -7.32 0.98
N ILE A 31 -3.10 -6.33 0.89
CA ILE A 31 -4.06 -5.99 1.95
C ILE A 31 -5.06 -7.13 2.17
N SER A 32 -5.69 -7.63 1.10
CA SER A 32 -6.68 -8.72 1.18
C SER A 32 -6.05 -10.00 1.69
N LYS A 33 -4.85 -10.33 1.19
CA LYS A 33 -4.08 -11.49 1.62
C LYS A 33 -3.76 -11.43 3.11
N HIS A 34 -3.20 -10.30 3.58
CA HIS A 34 -2.91 -10.10 4.99
C HIS A 34 -4.18 -10.15 5.87
N LYS A 35 -5.29 -9.57 5.41
CA LYS A 35 -6.58 -9.65 6.13
C LYS A 35 -7.01 -11.09 6.37
N VAL A 36 -6.95 -11.94 5.35
CA VAL A 36 -7.37 -13.35 5.44
C VAL A 36 -6.39 -14.17 6.28
N GLU A 37 -5.09 -14.05 6.02
CA GLU A 37 -4.05 -14.84 6.69
C GLU A 37 -3.96 -14.57 8.20
N PHE A 38 -4.13 -13.31 8.60
CA PHE A 38 -3.96 -12.90 10.00
C PHE A 38 -5.30 -12.56 10.68
N ASN A 39 -6.43 -12.80 10.02
CA ASN A 39 -7.77 -12.38 10.47
C ASN A 39 -7.80 -10.91 10.95
N HIS A 40 -7.06 -10.05 10.26
CA HIS A 40 -6.84 -8.66 10.64
C HIS A 40 -7.70 -7.73 9.78
N ASP A 41 -8.54 -6.89 10.41
CA ASP A 41 -9.26 -5.84 9.70
C ASP A 41 -8.53 -4.50 9.76
N PHE A 42 -8.53 -3.79 8.62
CA PHE A 42 -7.94 -2.46 8.53
C PHE A 42 -8.96 -1.41 8.96
N ASP A 43 -8.48 -0.31 9.52
CA ASP A 43 -9.31 0.90 9.60
C ASP A 43 -9.49 1.48 8.20
N TRP A 44 -10.72 1.39 7.69
CA TRP A 44 -11.12 1.90 6.38
C TRP A 44 -11.63 3.34 6.44
N SER A 45 -11.64 3.97 7.62
CA SER A 45 -11.85 5.41 7.75
C SER A 45 -10.77 6.17 6.98
N LEU A 46 -11.04 7.44 6.64
CA LEU A 46 -10.23 8.22 5.68
C LEU A 46 -8.72 7.99 5.88
N PRO A 47 -8.01 7.46 4.87
CA PRO A 47 -6.59 7.13 5.04
C PRO A 47 -5.77 8.41 5.21
N VAL A 48 -4.68 8.30 5.96
CA VAL A 48 -3.79 9.43 6.22
C VAL A 48 -3.06 9.84 4.95
N ILE A 49 -3.13 11.12 4.59
CA ILE A 49 -2.41 11.68 3.44
C ILE A 49 -0.99 12.08 3.87
N LEU A 50 0.00 11.29 3.46
CA LEU A 50 1.41 11.53 3.78
C LEU A 50 2.07 12.57 2.86
N HIS A 51 1.66 12.62 1.59
CA HIS A 51 2.22 13.51 0.57
C HIS A 51 1.26 13.69 -0.62
N ASN A 52 1.31 14.84 -1.29
CA ASN A 52 0.53 15.13 -2.49
C ASN A 52 1.46 15.58 -3.62
N GLU A 53 1.48 14.83 -4.71
CA GLU A 53 2.35 15.07 -5.85
C GLU A 53 1.66 14.69 -7.17
N LYS A 54 1.70 15.63 -8.12
CA LYS A 54 1.07 15.51 -9.44
C LYS A 54 1.90 14.62 -10.37
N HIS A 55 3.23 14.70 -10.28
CA HIS A 55 4.14 13.96 -11.15
C HIS A 55 4.30 12.52 -10.70
N VAL A 56 4.04 11.57 -11.61
CA VAL A 56 4.04 10.13 -11.31
C VAL A 56 5.36 9.66 -10.72
N ARG A 57 6.49 9.97 -11.37
CA ARG A 57 7.83 9.56 -10.91
C ARG A 57 8.15 10.04 -9.49
N LYS A 58 7.81 11.29 -9.18
CA LYS A 58 8.04 11.85 -7.84
C LYS A 58 7.14 11.18 -6.80
N ARG A 59 5.92 10.82 -7.17
CA ARG A 59 4.99 10.10 -6.29
C ARG A 59 5.42 8.65 -6.04
N GLU A 60 5.99 7.98 -7.03
CA GLU A 60 6.60 6.65 -6.87
C GLU A 60 7.80 6.70 -5.90
N ILE A 61 8.68 7.69 -6.05
CA ILE A 61 9.80 7.91 -5.13
C ILE A 61 9.29 8.21 -3.71
N ALA A 62 8.26 9.05 -3.57
CA ALA A 62 7.65 9.34 -2.28
C ALA A 62 7.03 8.10 -1.63
N GLU A 63 6.33 7.26 -2.40
CA GLU A 63 5.79 5.98 -1.93
C GLU A 63 6.91 5.08 -1.40
N MET A 64 7.99 4.88 -2.17
CA MET A 64 9.15 4.11 -1.72
C MET A 64 9.76 4.67 -0.44
N PHE A 65 9.97 5.99 -0.38
CA PHE A 65 10.52 6.66 0.79
C PHE A 65 9.67 6.41 2.04
N PHE A 66 8.34 6.55 1.94
CA PHE A 66 7.46 6.28 3.08
C PHE A 66 7.41 4.79 3.42
N ILE A 67 7.41 3.87 2.45
CA ILE A 67 7.48 2.43 2.72
C ILE A 67 8.73 2.07 3.54
N LYS A 68 9.89 2.67 3.22
CA LYS A 68 11.16 2.46 3.94
C LYS A 68 11.23 3.18 5.28
N LYS A 69 10.65 4.39 5.38
CA LYS A 69 10.65 5.21 6.59
C LYS A 69 9.78 4.63 7.71
N PHE A 70 8.68 3.96 7.38
CA PHE A 70 7.77 3.39 8.36
C PHE A 70 8.13 1.93 8.66
N ASP A 71 8.23 1.61 9.94
CA ASP A 71 8.43 0.23 10.40
C ASP A 71 7.17 -0.62 10.18
N ASN A 72 7.36 -1.93 10.04
CA ASN A 72 6.28 -2.93 9.98
C ASN A 72 5.23 -2.63 8.88
N THR A 73 5.70 -2.20 7.71
CA THR A 73 4.86 -2.09 6.52
C THR A 73 4.61 -3.48 5.91
N ILE A 74 3.38 -3.76 5.52
CA ILE A 74 3.02 -5.04 4.88
C ILE A 74 3.33 -5.05 3.38
N ASN A 75 3.80 -3.92 2.84
CA ASN A 75 4.13 -3.74 1.43
C ASN A 75 5.11 -4.82 0.94
N LEU A 76 4.87 -5.37 -0.25
CA LEU A 76 5.85 -6.21 -0.91
C LEU A 76 7.01 -5.34 -1.38
N GLN A 77 8.22 -5.63 -0.93
CA GLN A 77 9.43 -4.86 -1.23
C GLN A 77 10.40 -5.61 -2.15
N LYS A 78 9.89 -6.52 -2.99
CA LYS A 78 10.68 -7.44 -3.83
C LYS A 78 11.75 -6.73 -4.66
N ASP A 79 11.43 -5.56 -5.20
CA ASP A 79 12.35 -4.78 -6.04
C ASP A 79 13.51 -4.14 -5.25
N THR A 80 13.41 -4.13 -3.91
CA THR A 80 14.44 -3.58 -3.00
C THR A 80 15.08 -4.62 -2.11
N GLU A 81 14.74 -5.91 -2.23
CA GLU A 81 15.32 -6.99 -1.41
C GLU A 81 16.84 -7.09 -1.57
N ASN A 82 17.37 -6.69 -2.73
CA ASN A 82 18.80 -6.69 -3.03
C ASN A 82 19.47 -5.31 -2.88
N LEU A 83 18.75 -4.29 -2.40
CA LEU A 83 19.29 -2.95 -2.15
C LEU A 83 19.81 -2.87 -0.72
N ASN A 84 20.99 -2.27 -0.55
CA ASN A 84 21.64 -2.15 0.74
C ASN A 84 20.85 -1.21 1.67
N ASN A 85 20.66 -1.60 2.94
CA ASN A 85 19.82 -0.91 3.94
C ASN A 85 20.36 0.47 4.38
N ILE A 86 21.42 0.98 3.74
CA ILE A 86 22.05 2.28 4.04
C ILE A 86 21.27 3.43 3.36
N TYR A 87 20.35 3.11 2.45
CA TYR A 87 19.46 4.06 1.74
C TYR A 87 18.00 3.89 2.16
#